data_AF-A7HKK0-F1
#
_entry.id   AF-A7HKK0-F1
#
_cell.length_a   1.000
_cell.length_b   1.000
_cell.length_c   1.000
_cell.angle_alpha   90.00
_cell.angle_beta   90.00
_cell.angle_gamma   90.00
#
_symmetry.space_group_name_H-M   'P 1'
#
loop_
_entity.id
_entity.type
_entity.pdbx_description
1 polymer ?
#
loop_
_entity_poly.entity_id
_entity_poly.type
_entity_poly.pdbx_seq_one_letter_code
_entity_poly.pdbx_strand_id
1 'polypeptide(L)'
;MDDFNDLENGQISFVDNLNNPDIAWRKKVLSYQKLVDRWTKYFWNINKSYLYSFEDLRQTIWYIIMVGLKSYDGRGNEEDFLNWYVRNKVISVIMYGKKPPNCTDAPFTPMRFDYVSDEDLTEVSELFYSDGKD
;
A
#
# COMPACT_ATOMS: atom_id res chain seq x y z
N MET A 1 -22.94 -25.95 -24.24
CA MET A 1 -22.06 -26.43 -25.32
C MET A 1 -21.02 -25.36 -25.54
N ASP A 2 -20.24 -24.98 -24.53
CA ASP A 2 -19.26 -25.75 -23.72
C ASP A 2 -17.88 -25.74 -24.39
N ASP A 3 -17.29 -24.54 -24.46
CA ASP A 3 -15.84 -24.37 -24.63
C ASP A 3 -15.17 -24.16 -23.25
N PHE A 4 -15.65 -24.91 -22.25
CA PHE A 4 -14.99 -25.11 -20.96
C PHE A 4 -14.45 -26.55 -20.96
N ASN A 5 -13.34 -26.83 -21.66
CA ASN A 5 -12.71 -28.14 -21.53
C ASN A 5 -11.20 -28.25 -21.80
N ASP A 6 -10.45 -27.16 -21.98
CA ASP A 6 -8.99 -27.26 -22.17
C ASP A 6 -8.18 -26.68 -20.99
N LEU A 7 -8.63 -26.94 -19.76
CA LEU A 7 -7.86 -26.64 -18.54
C LEU A 7 -7.69 -27.88 -17.64
N GLU A 8 -7.34 -29.01 -18.25
CA GLU A 8 -6.62 -30.08 -17.55
C GLU A 8 -5.46 -30.53 -18.43
N ASN A 9 -4.27 -29.97 -18.18
CA ASN A 9 -2.98 -30.67 -18.21
C ASN A 9 -1.84 -29.67 -18.07
N GLY A 10 -1.52 -29.38 -16.81
CA GLY A 10 -0.39 -28.55 -16.45
C GLY A 10 -0.11 -28.70 -14.96
N GLN A 11 0.26 -29.91 -14.53
CA GLN A 11 0.96 -30.08 -13.25
C GLN A 11 2.28 -29.29 -13.35
N ILE A 12 2.21 -27.99 -13.06
CA ILE A 12 3.38 -27.17 -12.79
C ILE A 12 4.07 -27.86 -11.63
N SER A 13 5.30 -28.33 -11.84
CA SER A 13 6.00 -29.06 -10.80
C SER A 13 6.11 -28.16 -9.56
N PHE A 14 5.99 -28.73 -8.36
CA PHE A 14 6.13 -27.99 -7.10
C PHE A 14 7.46 -27.20 -7.03
N VAL A 15 8.46 -27.62 -7.81
CA VAL A 15 9.78 -27.02 -7.94
C VAL A 15 9.77 -25.78 -8.83
N ASP A 16 9.02 -25.78 -9.94
CA ASP A 16 8.89 -24.62 -10.83
C ASP A 16 8.13 -23.46 -10.14
N ASN A 17 7.29 -23.78 -9.17
CA ASN A 17 6.56 -22.83 -8.34
C ASN A 17 7.44 -22.12 -7.28
N LEU A 18 8.60 -22.70 -6.93
CA LEU A 18 9.55 -22.11 -5.98
C LEU A 18 10.44 -21.03 -6.61
N ASN A 19 10.64 -21.08 -7.92
CA ASN A 19 11.48 -20.15 -8.69
C ASN A 19 10.69 -19.04 -9.38
N ASN A 20 9.37 -18.97 -9.19
CA ASN A 20 8.56 -17.88 -9.72
C ASN A 20 8.95 -16.56 -9.01
N PRO A 21 9.45 -15.55 -9.74
CA PRO A 21 9.87 -14.27 -9.16
C PRO A 21 8.74 -13.55 -8.42
N ASP A 22 7.48 -13.72 -8.85
CA ASP A 22 6.32 -13.12 -8.18
C ASP A 22 6.03 -13.79 -6.84
N ILE A 23 6.26 -15.10 -6.73
CA ILE A 23 6.09 -15.85 -5.48
C ILE A 23 7.21 -15.51 -4.50
N ALA A 24 8.45 -15.41 -4.99
CA ALA A 24 9.58 -14.97 -4.18
C ALA A 24 9.39 -13.53 -3.68
N TRP A 25 8.95 -12.63 -4.55
CA TRP A 25 8.61 -11.25 -4.20
C TRP A 25 7.49 -11.19 -3.15
N ARG A 26 6.39 -11.91 -3.38
CA ARG A 26 5.27 -11.97 -2.43
C ARG A 26 5.72 -12.49 -1.07
N LYS A 27 6.53 -13.56 -1.02
CA LYS A 27 7.10 -14.08 0.23
C LYS A 27 7.97 -13.04 0.93
N LYS A 28 8.81 -12.31 0.18
CA LYS A 28 9.65 -11.23 0.72
C LYS A 28 8.80 -10.09 1.28
N VAL A 29 7.77 -9.64 0.57
CA VAL A 29 6.88 -8.58 1.09
C VAL A 29 6.21 -9.06 2.37
N LEU A 30 5.63 -10.27 2.36
CA LEU A 30 4.90 -10.81 3.51
C LEU A 30 5.78 -11.07 4.73
N SER A 31 7.10 -11.27 4.58
CA SER A 31 7.99 -11.39 5.74
C SER A 31 8.04 -10.14 6.61
N TYR A 32 7.63 -8.98 6.07
CA TYR A 32 7.54 -7.71 6.80
C TYR A 32 6.22 -7.48 7.54
N GLN A 33 5.34 -8.48 7.65
CA GLN A 33 4.05 -8.34 8.35
C GLN A 33 4.18 -7.78 9.78
N LYS A 34 5.18 -8.22 10.55
CA LYS A 34 5.42 -7.70 11.91
C LYS A 34 5.74 -6.21 11.92
N LEU A 35 6.48 -5.74 10.92
CA LEU A 35 6.83 -4.33 10.75
C LEU A 35 5.59 -3.50 10.43
N VAL A 36 4.74 -4.00 9.53
CA VAL A 36 3.45 -3.40 9.19
C VAL A 36 2.56 -3.28 10.42
N ASP A 37 2.37 -4.39 11.13
CA ASP A 37 1.48 -4.42 12.29
C ASP A 37 1.98 -3.47 13.40
N ARG A 38 3.31 -3.37 13.60
CA ARG A 38 3.92 -2.42 14.54
C ARG A 38 3.62 -0.97 14.15
N TRP A 39 3.88 -0.58 12.91
CA TRP A 39 3.65 0.80 12.46
C TRP A 39 2.18 1.15 12.40
N THR A 40 1.32 0.23 11.98
CA THR A 40 -0.13 0.45 11.93
C THR A 40 -0.67 0.73 13.33
N LYS A 41 -0.30 -0.09 14.32
CA LYS A 41 -0.69 0.15 15.73
C LYS A 41 -0.14 1.47 16.26
N TYR A 42 1.12 1.78 15.96
CA TYR A 42 1.76 3.02 16.39
C TYR A 42 0.99 4.25 15.88
N PHE A 43 0.83 4.37 14.56
CA PHE A 43 0.18 5.52 13.92
C PHE A 43 -1.31 5.60 14.24
N TRP A 44 -2.00 4.47 14.35
CA TRP A 44 -3.38 4.44 14.79
C TRP A 44 -3.55 5.06 16.17
N ASN A 45 -2.72 4.65 17.14
CA ASN A 45 -2.84 5.11 18.51
C ASN A 45 -2.62 6.62 18.68
N ILE A 46 -1.74 7.21 17.86
CA ILE A 46 -1.45 8.65 17.93
C ILE A 46 -2.38 9.52 17.05
N ASN A 47 -2.91 8.98 15.94
CA ASN A 47 -3.63 9.77 14.93
C ASN A 47 -5.08 9.32 14.70
N LYS A 48 -5.66 8.47 15.56
CA LYS A 48 -6.97 7.83 15.36
C LYS A 48 -8.09 8.79 14.90
N SER A 49 -8.12 10.00 15.43
CA SER A 49 -9.15 11.01 15.10
C SER A 49 -9.10 11.49 13.66
N TYR A 50 -7.92 11.50 13.06
CA TYR A 50 -7.66 11.98 11.70
C TYR A 50 -7.82 10.85 10.67
N LEU A 51 -7.77 9.60 11.13
CA LEU A 51 -7.76 8.44 10.25
C LEU A 51 -9.18 7.93 9.97
N TYR A 52 -9.41 7.53 8.72
CA TYR A 52 -10.68 6.97 8.25
C TYR A 52 -10.91 5.58 8.84
N SER A 53 -9.96 4.66 8.64
CA SER A 53 -10.02 3.32 9.23
C SER A 53 -8.64 2.74 9.52
N PHE A 54 -8.61 1.75 10.41
CA PHE A 54 -7.37 1.01 10.73
C PHE A 54 -6.87 0.22 9.51
N GLU A 55 -7.81 -0.28 8.69
CA GLU A 55 -7.51 -1.07 7.51
C GLU A 55 -6.89 -0.21 6.41
N ASP A 56 -7.40 1.00 6.16
CA ASP A 56 -6.81 1.91 5.16
C ASP A 56 -5.41 2.35 5.56
N LEU A 57 -5.18 2.62 6.86
CA LEU A 57 -3.84 2.86 7.37
C LEU A 57 -2.92 1.65 7.11
N ARG A 58 -3.41 0.43 7.38
CA ARG A 58 -2.64 -0.80 7.18
C ARG A 58 -2.29 -1.01 5.71
N GLN A 59 -3.25 -0.81 4.81
CA GLN A 59 -3.04 -0.92 3.36
C GLN A 59 -2.05 0.14 2.86
N THR A 60 -2.15 1.38 3.36
CA THR A 60 -1.20 2.45 3.06
C THR A 60 0.22 2.07 3.50
N ILE A 61 0.39 1.49 4.69
CA ILE A 61 1.70 1.04 5.18
C ILE A 61 2.25 -0.12 4.35
N TRP A 62 1.40 -1.09 3.96
CA TRP A 62 1.78 -2.17 3.04
C TRP A 62 2.30 -1.61 1.71
N TYR A 63 1.58 -0.65 1.14
CA TYR A 63 1.97 0.02 -0.09
C TYR A 63 3.34 0.71 0.05
N ILE A 64 3.54 1.49 1.12
CA ILE A 64 4.80 2.18 1.38
C ILE A 64 5.97 1.20 1.54
N ILE A 65 5.76 0.04 2.18
CA ILE A 65 6.79 -1.01 2.26
C ILE A 65 7.14 -1.55 0.89
N MET A 66 6.14 -1.86 0.05
CA MET A 66 6.40 -2.37 -1.30
C MET A 66 7.18 -1.37 -2.15
N VAL A 67 6.85 -0.08 -2.06
CA VAL A 67 7.60 0.99 -2.73
C VAL A 67 9.02 1.10 -2.16
N GLY A 68 9.15 1.09 -0.83
CA GLY A 68 10.45 1.11 -0.14
C GLY A 68 11.36 -0.02 -0.61
N LEU A 69 10.86 -1.25 -0.61
CA LEU A 69 11.59 -2.43 -1.07
C LEU A 69 12.05 -2.33 -2.53
N LYS A 70 11.24 -1.74 -3.42
CA LYS A 70 11.62 -1.49 -4.82
C LYS A 70 12.66 -0.38 -4.96
N SER A 71 12.66 0.58 -4.05
CA SER A 71 13.59 1.72 -4.04
C SER A 71 14.92 1.46 -3.32
N TYR A 72 15.03 0.32 -2.61
CA TYR A 72 16.23 -0.02 -1.87
C TYR A 72 17.38 -0.38 -2.83
N ASP A 73 18.51 0.29 -2.69
CA ASP A 73 19.67 0.17 -3.57
C ASP A 73 20.64 -0.96 -3.18
N GLY A 74 20.30 -1.73 -2.14
CA GLY A 74 21.11 -2.83 -1.63
C GLY A 74 22.16 -2.44 -0.59
N ARG A 75 22.29 -1.15 -0.23
CA ARG A 75 23.30 -0.68 0.70
C ARG A 75 22.78 -0.56 2.14
N GLY A 76 23.50 -1.17 3.07
CA GLY A 76 23.18 -1.12 4.50
C GLY A 76 22.23 -2.23 4.95
N ASN A 77 21.49 -1.96 6.02
CA ASN A 77 20.47 -2.88 6.53
C ASN A 77 19.10 -2.52 5.94
N GLU A 78 18.49 -3.47 5.22
CA GLU A 78 17.18 -3.29 4.55
C GLU A 78 16.06 -2.98 5.56
N GLU A 79 16.07 -3.62 6.73
CA GLU A 79 15.04 -3.41 7.75
C GLU A 79 15.15 -2.02 8.39
N ASP A 80 16.36 -1.54 8.67
CA ASP A 80 16.58 -0.19 9.20
C ASP A 80 16.17 0.88 8.18
N PHE A 81 16.52 0.66 6.91
CA PHE A 81 16.06 1.51 5.81
C PHE A 81 14.53 1.55 5.74
N LEU A 82 13.87 0.40 5.75
CA LEU A 82 12.40 0.33 5.69
C LEU A 82 11.74 0.97 6.92
N ASN A 83 12.33 0.81 8.10
CA ASN A 83 11.84 1.49 9.31
C ASN A 83 11.87 3.01 9.16
N TRP A 84 13.00 3.56 8.70
CA TRP A 84 13.12 4.98 8.43
C TRP A 84 12.17 5.43 7.31
N TYR A 85 12.07 4.66 6.23
CA TYR A 85 11.27 4.99 5.05
C TYR A 85 9.77 5.04 5.39
N VAL A 86 9.25 3.99 6.04
CA VAL A 86 7.84 3.91 6.47
C VAL A 86 7.51 5.06 7.40
N ARG A 87 8.35 5.31 8.42
CA ARG A 87 8.12 6.41 9.37
C ARG A 87 7.93 7.75 8.64
N ASN A 88 8.86 8.12 7.77
CA ASN A 88 8.84 9.42 7.11
C ASN A 88 7.71 9.56 6.09
N LYS A 89 7.43 8.49 5.33
CA LYS A 89 6.35 8.52 4.33
C LYS A 89 4.97 8.52 4.97
N VAL A 90 4.74 7.73 6.01
CA VAL A 90 3.45 7.74 6.71
C VAL A 90 3.22 9.06 7.43
N ILE A 91 4.25 9.65 8.06
CA ILE A 91 4.15 11.02 8.60
C ILE A 91 3.78 12.00 7.51
N SER A 92 4.39 11.89 6.32
CA SER A 92 4.08 12.79 5.21
C SER A 92 2.63 12.69 4.75
N VAL A 93 2.07 11.48 4.71
CA VAL A 93 0.68 11.24 4.32
C VAL A 93 -0.29 11.73 5.39
N ILE A 94 -0.05 11.39 6.66
CA ILE A 94 -1.00 11.69 7.75
C ILE A 94 -0.91 13.16 8.19
N MET A 95 0.30 13.69 8.39
CA MET A 95 0.49 15.02 9.00
C MET A 95 0.50 16.15 7.99
N TYR A 96 0.92 15.87 6.75
CA TYR A 96 1.06 16.89 5.71
C TYR A 96 0.09 16.68 4.55
N GLY A 97 -0.87 15.77 4.67
CA GLY A 97 -1.89 15.50 3.65
C GLY A 97 -1.32 15.00 2.31
N LYS A 98 -0.04 14.61 2.24
CA LYS A 98 0.59 14.30 0.95
C LYS A 98 0.10 12.96 0.40
N LYS A 99 0.01 12.85 -0.92
CA LYS A 99 -0.20 11.58 -1.60
C LYS A 99 0.90 10.55 -1.26
N PRO A 100 0.57 9.25 -1.12
CA PRO A 100 1.57 8.20 -1.00
C PRO A 100 2.58 8.23 -2.17
N PRO A 101 3.83 7.79 -1.96
CA PRO A 101 4.87 7.88 -2.99
C PRO A 101 4.53 7.05 -4.22
N ASN A 102 4.67 7.62 -5.42
CA ASN A 102 4.35 6.99 -6.71
C ASN A 102 2.85 6.63 -6.90
N CYS A 103 1.96 7.33 -6.17
CA CYS A 103 0.52 7.34 -6.45
C CYS A 103 0.16 8.60 -7.25
N THR A 104 -0.44 8.42 -8.43
CA THR A 104 -1.06 9.51 -9.22
C THR A 104 -2.41 9.88 -8.62
N ASP A 105 -3.24 8.85 -8.41
CA ASP A 105 -4.51 8.93 -7.70
C ASP A 105 -4.29 8.50 -6.25
N ALA A 106 -5.12 8.94 -5.29
CA ALA A 106 -5.00 8.57 -3.88
C ALA A 106 -5.99 7.45 -3.48
N PRO A 107 -5.86 6.21 -3.98
CA PRO A 107 -6.85 5.15 -3.77
C PRO A 107 -6.93 4.67 -2.31
N PHE A 108 -5.89 4.95 -1.52
CA PHE A 108 -5.83 4.63 -0.09
C PHE A 108 -5.56 5.94 0.65
N THR A 109 -6.61 6.73 0.89
CA THR A 109 -6.50 7.92 1.74
C THR A 109 -6.81 7.49 3.16
N PRO A 110 -5.80 7.25 4.01
CA PRO A 110 -6.07 6.82 5.38
C PRO A 110 -6.65 7.96 6.21
N MET A 111 -6.69 9.19 5.70
CA MET A 111 -7.23 10.38 6.35
C MET A 111 -8.73 10.52 6.11
N ARG A 112 -9.47 11.01 7.10
CA ARG A 112 -10.87 11.42 6.90
C ARG A 112 -10.91 12.67 6.03
N PHE A 113 -11.93 12.77 5.18
CA PHE A 113 -12.13 13.90 4.27
C PHE A 113 -12.12 15.26 4.99
N ASP A 114 -12.64 15.35 6.22
CA ASP A 114 -12.61 16.59 7.03
C ASP A 114 -11.20 17.16 7.29
N TYR A 115 -10.15 16.35 7.09
CA TYR A 115 -8.76 16.70 7.32
C TYR A 115 -7.88 16.54 6.06
N VAL A 116 -8.51 16.31 4.91
CA VAL A 116 -7.84 16.40 3.60
C VAL A 116 -7.78 17.89 3.24
N SER A 117 -6.66 18.34 2.67
CA SER A 117 -6.51 19.75 2.30
C SER A 117 -7.55 20.17 1.24
N ASP A 118 -7.99 21.43 1.22
CA ASP A 118 -8.98 21.89 0.22
C ASP A 118 -8.51 21.67 -1.24
N GLU A 119 -7.20 21.70 -1.48
CA GLU A 119 -6.60 21.40 -2.78
C GLU A 119 -6.78 19.91 -3.16
N ASP A 120 -6.53 18.99 -2.22
CA ASP A 120 -6.73 17.55 -2.43
C ASP A 120 -8.23 17.17 -2.42
N LEU A 121 -9.08 17.90 -1.70
CA LEU A 121 -10.53 17.71 -1.67
C LEU A 121 -11.17 18.01 -3.02
N THR A 122 -10.65 19.00 -3.75
CA THR A 122 -11.15 19.37 -5.08
C THR A 122 -10.87 18.25 -6.08
N GLU A 123 -9.66 17.69 -6.07
CA GLU A 123 -9.26 16.59 -6.95
C GLU A 123 -10.01 15.28 -6.62
N VAL A 124 -10.18 14.99 -5.32
CA VAL A 124 -10.98 13.85 -4.83
C VAL A 124 -12.47 14.04 -5.17
N SER A 125 -13.01 15.23 -5.00
CA SER A 125 -14.40 15.56 -5.34
C SER A 125 -14.68 15.35 -6.83
N GLU A 126 -13.77 15.81 -7.70
CA GLU A 126 -13.88 15.61 -9.15
C GLU A 126 -13.79 14.12 -9.54
N LEU A 127 -12.96 13.32 -8.85
CA LEU A 127 -12.82 11.88 -9.10
C LEU A 127 -14.04 11.03 -8.68
N PHE A 128 -14.74 11.41 -7.59
CA PHE A 128 -15.86 10.63 -7.05
C PHE A 128 -17.24 11.16 -7.47
N TYR A 129 -17.33 12.41 -7.93
CA TYR A 129 -18.58 13.07 -8.33
C TYR A 129 -18.59 13.56 -9.79
N SER A 130 -17.68 13.07 -10.65
CA SER A 130 -17.69 13.42 -12.09
C SER A 130 -18.91 12.89 -12.87
N ASP A 131 -19.66 11.94 -12.32
CA ASP A 131 -20.84 11.39 -12.99
C ASP A 131 -22.07 12.23 -12.66
N GLY A 132 -22.36 13.22 -13.51
CA GLY A 132 -23.62 13.96 -13.40
C GLY A 132 -23.77 15.24 -14.22
N LYS A 133 -23.15 15.34 -15.40
CA LYS A 133 -23.60 16.31 -16.41
C LYS A 133 -23.86 15.58 -17.73
N ASP A 134 -25.13 15.27 -17.93
CA ASP A 134 -25.71 14.92 -19.24
C ASP A 134 -25.34 15.94 -20.33
#